data_AF-A0A7K9MHC6-F1
#
_entry.id   AF-A0A7K9MHC6-F1
#
_cell.length_a   1.000
_cell.length_b   1.000
_cell.length_c   1.000
_cell.angle_alpha   90.00
_cell.angle_beta   90.00
_cell.angle_gamma   90.00
#
_symmetry.space_group_name_H-M   'P 1'
#
loop_
_entity.id
_entity.type
_entity.pdbx_description
1 polymer ?
#
loop_
_entity_poly.entity_id
_entity_poly.type
_entity_poly.pdbx_seq_one_letter_code
_entity_poly.pdbx_strand_id
1 'polypeptide(L)'
;SRCKFFSLTETPEDYTIIVDEEGFLELPSSEHLSVADATWLALNVVSGGGGFSGSQPIGVTKIAKSVIAPLADQNISVFMLSTYQTDFILVRERDLPFVMHTLAAEFTILRVVNGETVAADDLGITNGFVRPKLVQRPVIHPLSSPSNMFCVTSLDPDTLPTVATLLMDVMFYSNG
;
A
#
# COMPACT_ATOMS: atom_id res chain seq x y z
N SER A 1 -3.10 -22.41 -2.76
CA SER A 1 -1.96 -21.94 -1.96
C SER A 1 -2.47 -21.56 -0.57
N ARG A 2 -1.77 -20.72 0.22
CA ARG A 2 -2.35 -20.02 1.38
C ARG A 2 -2.14 -18.52 1.19
N CYS A 3 -3.04 -17.70 1.75
CA CYS A 3 -2.90 -16.25 1.81
C CYS A 3 -1.57 -15.85 2.46
N LYS A 4 -0.87 -14.88 1.85
CA LYS A 4 0.42 -14.32 2.25
C LYS A 4 0.38 -12.80 2.44
N PHE A 5 -0.66 -12.14 1.93
CA PHE A 5 -0.89 -10.71 2.14
C PHE A 5 -2.29 -10.52 2.70
N PHE A 6 -2.39 -10.03 3.95
CA PHE A 6 -3.65 -9.75 4.62
C PHE A 6 -3.52 -8.48 5.46
N SER A 7 -4.46 -7.57 5.28
CA SER A 7 -4.66 -6.38 6.11
C SER A 7 -6.15 -6.20 6.35
N LEU A 8 -6.48 -5.92 7.62
CA LEU A 8 -7.84 -5.60 8.07
C LEU A 8 -7.77 -4.30 8.86
N THR A 9 -8.56 -3.32 8.45
CA THR A 9 -8.67 -2.02 9.12
C THR A 9 -10.13 -1.77 9.45
N GLU A 10 -10.44 -1.58 10.72
CA GLU A 10 -11.76 -1.17 11.19
C GLU A 10 -11.86 0.36 11.17
N THR A 11 -12.96 0.86 10.64
CA THR A 11 -13.36 2.28 10.68
C THR A 11 -14.74 2.39 11.33
N PRO A 12 -15.20 3.60 11.71
CA PRO A 12 -16.58 3.77 12.17
C PRO A 12 -17.65 3.40 11.13
N GLU A 13 -17.27 3.33 9.85
CA GLU A 13 -18.19 3.08 8.73
C GLU A 13 -18.18 1.62 8.28
N ASP A 14 -17.01 0.97 8.29
CA ASP A 14 -16.82 -0.37 7.70
C ASP A 14 -15.56 -1.11 8.20
N TYR A 15 -15.37 -2.32 7.68
CA TYR A 15 -14.10 -3.02 7.69
C TYR A 15 -13.50 -3.00 6.28
N THR A 16 -12.33 -2.39 6.14
CA THR A 16 -11.55 -2.44 4.91
C THR A 16 -10.61 -3.65 4.94
N ILE A 17 -10.68 -4.50 3.91
CA ILE A 17 -9.83 -5.69 3.73
C ILE A 17 -8.94 -5.51 2.51
N ILE A 18 -7.64 -5.75 2.67
CA ILE A 18 -6.69 -5.89 1.56
C ILE A 18 -6.09 -7.29 1.66
N VAL A 19 -6.33 -8.09 0.63
CA VAL A 19 -5.95 -9.51 0.63
C VAL A 19 -5.40 -9.90 -0.74
N ASP A 20 -4.50 -10.88 -0.78
CA ASP A 20 -4.08 -11.48 -2.05
C ASP A 20 -5.18 -12.36 -2.67
N GLU A 21 -4.94 -12.82 -3.90
CA GLU A 21 -5.90 -13.63 -4.66
C GLU A 21 -6.32 -14.90 -3.91
N GLU A 22 -5.42 -15.51 -3.13
CA GLU A 22 -5.70 -16.74 -2.41
C GLU A 22 -6.61 -16.48 -1.20
N GLY A 23 -6.38 -15.42 -0.44
CA GLY A 23 -7.29 -15.04 0.63
C GLY A 23 -8.62 -14.44 0.13
N PHE A 24 -8.64 -13.83 -1.06
CA PHE A 24 -9.88 -13.37 -1.68
C PHE A 24 -10.87 -14.52 -1.98
N LEU A 25 -10.36 -15.70 -2.36
CA LEU A 25 -11.20 -16.89 -2.61
C LEU A 25 -11.96 -17.38 -1.36
N GLU A 26 -11.49 -17.04 -0.16
CA GLU A 26 -12.14 -17.41 1.11
C GLU A 26 -13.26 -16.42 1.51
N LEU A 27 -13.36 -15.26 0.84
CA LEU A 27 -14.39 -14.27 1.13
C LEU A 27 -15.72 -14.64 0.46
N PRO A 28 -16.83 -14.76 1.21
CA PRO A 28 -18.12 -15.08 0.62
C PRO A 28 -18.66 -13.89 -0.18
N SER A 29 -19.30 -14.17 -1.31
CA SER A 29 -20.12 -13.16 -1.98
C SER A 29 -21.28 -12.75 -1.08
N SER A 30 -21.45 -11.45 -0.88
CA SER A 30 -22.48 -10.88 0.01
C SER A 30 -22.85 -9.47 -0.44
N GLU A 31 -24.08 -9.04 -0.17
CA GLU A 31 -24.49 -7.65 -0.40
C GLU A 31 -23.78 -6.65 0.54
N HIS A 32 -23.23 -7.14 1.65
CA HIS A 32 -22.45 -6.35 2.60
C HIS A 32 -20.97 -6.20 2.20
N LEU A 33 -20.53 -6.87 1.13
CA LEU A 33 -19.15 -6.84 0.66
C LEU A 33 -19.04 -5.99 -0.61
N SER A 34 -18.35 -4.85 -0.51
CA SER A 34 -17.97 -4.04 -1.66
C SER A 34 -16.55 -4.37 -2.09
N VAL A 35 -16.36 -4.71 -3.37
CA VAL A 35 -15.05 -5.07 -3.93
C VAL A 35 -14.62 -3.99 -4.92
N ALA A 36 -13.40 -3.48 -4.77
CA ALA A 36 -12.84 -2.53 -5.71
C ALA A 36 -12.68 -3.16 -7.11
N ASP A 37 -13.06 -2.43 -8.15
CA ASP A 37 -12.92 -2.86 -9.56
C ASP A 37 -11.48 -2.70 -10.09
N ALA A 38 -10.51 -3.26 -9.36
CA ALA A 38 -9.11 -3.33 -9.76
C ALA A 38 -8.34 -4.35 -8.91
N THR A 39 -7.42 -5.06 -9.56
CA THR A 39 -6.31 -5.75 -8.88
C THR A 39 -5.18 -4.75 -8.63
N TRP A 40 -4.59 -4.83 -7.42
CA TRP A 40 -3.56 -3.92 -6.97
C TRP A 40 -2.23 -4.65 -6.76
N LEU A 41 -1.14 -4.00 -7.16
CA LEU A 41 0.23 -4.46 -6.97
C LEU A 41 0.87 -3.68 -5.84
N ALA A 42 1.54 -4.38 -4.93
CA ALA A 42 2.26 -3.77 -3.83
C ALA A 42 3.69 -3.39 -4.25
N LEU A 43 4.00 -2.10 -4.16
CA LEU A 43 5.35 -1.57 -4.29
C LEU A 43 5.95 -1.37 -2.91
N ASN A 44 7.22 -1.72 -2.76
CA ASN A 44 8.02 -1.40 -1.58
C ASN A 44 9.29 -0.66 -2.03
N VAL A 45 9.61 0.43 -1.33
CA VAL A 45 10.78 1.26 -1.63
C VAL A 45 11.87 0.97 -0.61
N VAL A 46 12.94 0.32 -1.07
CA VAL A 46 14.12 0.05 -0.24
C VAL A 46 15.16 1.13 -0.51
N SER A 47 15.44 1.99 0.48
CA SER A 47 16.56 2.92 0.38
C SER A 47 17.87 2.17 0.63
N GLY A 48 18.75 2.13 -0.37
CA GLY A 48 20.13 1.68 -0.18
C GLY A 48 20.80 2.54 0.90
N GLY A 49 21.47 1.89 1.87
CA GLY A 49 21.94 2.50 3.11
C GLY A 49 22.72 3.79 2.93
N GLY A 50 22.16 4.89 3.44
CA GLY A 50 22.85 6.14 3.77
C GLY A 50 22.49 6.49 5.20
N GLY A 51 23.50 6.74 6.04
CA GLY A 51 23.41 6.75 7.51
C GLY A 51 22.19 7.45 8.11
N PHE A 52 21.67 6.86 9.19
CA PHE A 52 20.61 7.42 10.04
C PHE A 52 21.07 8.73 10.69
N SER A 53 20.92 9.85 9.98
CA SER A 53 20.88 11.16 10.62
C SER A 53 19.48 11.32 11.22
N GLY A 54 19.38 11.54 12.53
CA GLY A 54 18.13 11.57 13.30
C GLY A 54 17.11 12.66 12.91
N SER A 55 17.30 13.34 11.78
CA SER A 55 16.43 14.39 11.23
C SER A 55 15.72 13.99 9.94
N GLN A 56 15.95 12.79 9.39
CA GLN A 56 15.30 12.35 8.16
C GLN A 56 13.84 11.96 8.45
N PRO A 57 12.86 12.37 7.62
CA PRO A 57 11.46 11.97 7.76
C PRO A 57 11.36 10.45 7.83
N ILE A 58 10.40 9.88 8.55
CA ILE A 58 10.15 8.42 8.62
C ILE A 58 8.85 8.12 7.85
N GLY A 59 8.75 6.91 7.31
CA GLY A 59 7.53 6.41 6.67
C GLY A 59 7.28 7.01 5.28
N VAL A 60 5.99 7.13 4.93
CA VAL A 60 5.47 7.75 3.69
C VAL A 60 6.09 9.12 3.37
N THR A 61 6.46 9.90 4.39
CA THR A 61 7.08 11.22 4.19
C THR A 61 8.41 11.14 3.44
N LYS A 62 9.15 10.02 3.52
CA LYS A 62 10.38 9.79 2.74
C LYS A 62 10.12 9.69 1.24
N ILE A 63 9.02 9.03 0.88
CA ILE A 63 8.68 8.66 -0.50
C ILE A 63 7.67 9.63 -1.14
N ALA A 64 7.15 10.59 -0.37
CA ALA A 64 6.19 11.57 -0.85
C ALA A 64 6.71 12.36 -2.07
N LYS A 65 7.99 12.74 -2.07
CA LYS A 65 8.60 13.50 -3.17
C LYS A 65 9.07 12.63 -4.34
N SER A 66 9.67 11.49 -4.04
CA SER A 66 10.32 10.64 -5.05
C SER A 66 9.38 9.61 -5.68
N VAL A 67 8.24 9.31 -5.04
CA VAL A 67 7.29 8.31 -5.55
C VAL A 67 5.89 8.88 -5.66
N ILE A 68 5.31 9.40 -4.58
CA ILE A 68 3.90 9.82 -4.58
C ILE A 68 3.65 10.99 -5.53
N ALA A 69 4.49 12.03 -5.47
CA ALA A 69 4.33 13.20 -6.33
C ALA A 69 4.48 12.87 -7.83
N PRO A 70 5.51 12.13 -8.28
CA PRO A 70 5.64 11.69 -9.67
C PRO A 70 4.46 10.83 -10.17
N LEU A 71 4.00 9.87 -9.37
CA LEU A 71 2.84 9.04 -9.74
C LEU A 71 1.57 9.90 -9.88
N ALA A 72 1.35 10.84 -8.96
CA ALA A 72 0.23 11.77 -9.03
C ALA A 72 0.30 12.71 -10.25
N ASP A 73 1.50 13.17 -10.64
CA ASP A 73 1.69 13.99 -11.85
C ASP A 73 1.30 13.24 -13.13
N GLN A 74 1.41 11.91 -13.11
CA GLN A 74 1.02 11.01 -14.20
C GLN A 74 -0.43 10.52 -14.09
N ASN A 75 -1.22 11.09 -13.16
CA ASN A 75 -2.60 10.70 -12.89
C ASN A 75 -2.75 9.22 -12.50
N ILE A 76 -1.74 8.67 -11.82
CA ILE A 76 -1.75 7.30 -11.30
C ILE A 76 -2.30 7.35 -9.87
N SER A 77 -3.41 6.64 -9.64
CA SER A 77 -4.00 6.49 -8.32
C SER A 77 -3.18 5.52 -7.47
N VAL A 78 -2.98 5.86 -6.20
CA VAL A 78 -2.28 5.01 -5.23
C VAL A 78 -3.14 4.78 -3.99
N PHE A 79 -2.95 3.64 -3.34
CA PHE A 79 -3.46 3.37 -2.00
C PHE A 79 -2.27 3.13 -1.06
N MET A 80 -2.26 3.77 0.10
CA MET A 80 -1.15 3.70 1.05
C MET A 80 -1.45 2.71 2.17
N LEU A 81 -0.53 1.78 2.42
CA LEU A 81 -0.60 0.86 3.56
C LEU A 81 0.72 0.90 4.33
N SER A 82 0.76 1.70 5.39
CA SER A 82 1.88 1.73 6.33
C SER A 82 1.70 0.67 7.42
N THR A 83 2.76 -0.08 7.68
CA THR A 83 2.81 -1.12 8.72
C THR A 83 3.89 -0.79 9.73
N TYR A 84 4.04 -1.60 10.78
CA TYR A 84 5.17 -1.48 11.71
C TYR A 84 6.52 -1.63 11.00
N GLN A 85 6.61 -2.52 10.00
CA GLN A 85 7.87 -2.88 9.35
C GLN A 85 8.22 -1.98 8.17
N THR A 86 7.23 -1.59 7.38
CA THR A 86 7.44 -0.95 6.08
C THR A 86 6.19 -0.23 5.57
N ASP A 87 6.36 0.59 4.53
CA ASP A 87 5.28 1.24 3.81
C ASP A 87 5.08 0.57 2.45
N PHE A 88 3.85 0.14 2.18
CA PHE A 88 3.44 -0.31 0.87
C PHE A 88 2.71 0.81 0.13
N ILE A 89 3.04 0.97 -1.14
CA ILE A 89 2.27 1.77 -2.09
C ILE A 89 1.59 0.79 -3.03
N LEU A 90 0.27 0.72 -2.97
CA LEU A 90 -0.51 -0.10 -3.88
C LEU A 90 -0.85 0.72 -5.12
N VAL A 91 -0.57 0.15 -6.29
CA VAL A 91 -0.94 0.71 -7.60
C VAL A 91 -1.82 -0.28 -8.35
N ARG A 92 -2.75 0.19 -9.18
CA ARG A 92 -3.54 -0.72 -10.00
C ARG A 92 -2.64 -1.43 -11.00
N GLU A 93 -2.85 -2.72 -11.22
CA GLU A 93 -2.04 -3.52 -12.14
C GLU A 93 -2.01 -2.93 -13.55
N ARG A 94 -3.15 -2.42 -14.03
CA ARG A 94 -3.27 -1.76 -15.35
C ARG A 94 -2.37 -0.53 -15.52
N ASP A 95 -2.00 0.13 -14.41
CA ASP A 95 -1.17 1.32 -14.41
C ASP A 95 0.33 0.98 -14.32
N LEU A 96 0.70 -0.31 -14.17
CA LEU A 96 2.07 -0.76 -13.97
C LEU A 96 3.05 -0.22 -15.02
N PRO A 97 2.77 -0.24 -16.34
CA PRO A 97 3.71 0.32 -17.32
C PRO A 97 4.03 1.80 -17.08
N PHE A 98 3.03 2.58 -16.66
CA PHE A 98 3.22 3.99 -16.32
C PHE A 98 4.00 4.17 -15.03
N VAL A 99 3.72 3.36 -14.01
CA VAL A 99 4.50 3.33 -12.77
C VAL A 99 5.98 3.05 -13.07
N MET A 100 6.26 2.01 -13.84
CA MET A 100 7.61 1.60 -14.23
C MET A 100 8.34 2.75 -14.92
N HIS A 101 7.74 3.33 -15.97
CA HIS A 101 8.34 4.44 -16.70
C HIS A 101 8.59 5.67 -15.82
N THR A 102 7.62 6.01 -14.95
CA THR A 102 7.69 7.19 -14.08
C THR A 102 8.82 7.08 -13.06
N LEU A 103 9.01 5.89 -12.48
CA LEU A 103 9.99 5.67 -11.41
C LEU A 103 11.36 5.24 -11.92
N ALA A 104 11.48 4.75 -13.15
CA ALA A 104 12.75 4.25 -13.70
C ALA A 104 13.86 5.31 -13.79
N ALA A 105 13.53 6.61 -13.78
CA ALA A 105 14.52 7.68 -13.79
C ALA A 105 15.28 7.81 -12.46
N GLU A 106 14.65 7.43 -11.34
CA GLU A 106 15.21 7.59 -9.99
C GLU A 106 15.46 6.26 -9.28
N PHE A 107 14.86 5.17 -9.75
CA PHE A 107 14.87 3.88 -9.08
C PHE A 107 15.30 2.74 -10.00
N THR A 108 16.12 1.85 -9.46
CA THR A 108 16.27 0.50 -10.00
C THR A 108 15.04 -0.30 -9.62
N ILE A 109 14.25 -0.72 -10.61
CA ILE A 109 13.01 -1.44 -10.35
C ILE A 109 13.26 -2.95 -10.40
N LEU A 110 12.83 -3.61 -9.33
CA LEU A 110 12.94 -5.05 -9.16
C LEU A 110 11.54 -5.66 -9.01
N ARG A 111 11.40 -6.91 -9.44
CA ARG A 111 10.21 -7.73 -9.25
C ARG A 111 10.57 -8.93 -8.38
N VAL A 112 9.65 -9.34 -7.51
CA VAL A 112 9.78 -10.59 -6.77
C VAL A 112 9.04 -11.68 -7.53
N VAL A 113 9.76 -12.71 -7.99
CA VAL A 113 9.21 -13.88 -8.68
C VAL A 113 9.62 -15.11 -7.90
N ASN A 114 8.65 -15.88 -7.40
CA ASN A 114 8.87 -17.06 -6.56
C ASN A 114 9.78 -16.81 -5.33
N GLY A 115 9.74 -15.60 -4.79
CA GLY A 115 10.58 -15.20 -3.65
C GLY A 115 11.97 -14.68 -4.01
N GLU A 116 12.36 -14.71 -5.29
CA GLU A 116 13.62 -14.14 -5.76
C GLU A 116 13.42 -12.76 -6.37
N THR A 117 14.35 -11.84 -6.06
CA THR A 117 14.36 -10.50 -6.65
C THR A 117 15.06 -10.53 -8.00
N VAL A 118 14.33 -10.21 -9.06
CA VAL A 118 14.84 -10.11 -10.44
C VAL A 118 14.69 -8.69 -10.95
N ALA A 119 15.53 -8.29 -11.91
CA ALA A 119 15.33 -7.02 -12.61
C ALA A 119 13.97 -7.02 -13.30
N ALA A 120 13.23 -5.93 -13.19
CA ALA A 120 12.00 -5.79 -13.93
C ALA A 120 12.33 -5.41 -15.38
N ASP A 121 11.93 -6.26 -16.33
CA ASP A 121 12.13 -5.98 -17.75
C ASP A 121 11.39 -4.71 -18.17
N ASP A 122 12.00 -3.96 -19.09
CA ASP A 122 11.38 -2.78 -19.69
C ASP A 122 10.19 -3.25 -20.54
N LEU A 123 8.96 -2.87 -20.14
CA LEU A 123 7.72 -3.37 -20.76
C LEU A 123 7.52 -2.86 -22.21
N GLY A 124 8.49 -2.15 -22.79
CA GLY A 124 8.53 -1.81 -24.21
C GLY A 124 7.44 -0.86 -24.69
N ILE A 125 6.62 -0.31 -23.79
CA ILE A 125 5.51 0.58 -24.13
C ILE A 125 6.04 2.01 -24.32
N THR A 126 6.75 2.32 -25.39
CA THR A 126 7.23 3.71 -25.61
C THR A 126 6.19 4.61 -26.29
N ASN A 127 5.24 4.02 -27.02
CA ASN A 127 4.25 4.72 -27.84
C ASN A 127 2.97 5.01 -27.04
N GLY A 128 3.02 6.01 -26.16
CA GLY A 128 1.85 6.42 -25.36
C GLY A 128 2.19 7.32 -24.17
N PHE A 129 3.47 7.42 -23.81
CA PHE A 129 3.96 8.33 -22.77
C PHE A 129 3.94 9.78 -23.23
N VAL A 130 2.75 10.38 -23.23
CA VAL A 130 2.61 11.83 -23.35
C VAL A 130 3.00 12.43 -22.01
N ARG A 131 3.94 13.38 -22.00
CA ARG A 131 4.20 14.18 -20.79
C ARG A 131 2.88 14.77 -20.31
N PRO A 132 2.45 14.50 -19.06
CA PRO A 132 1.22 15.08 -18.55
C PRO A 132 1.29 16.59 -18.67
N LYS A 133 0.22 17.19 -19.19
CA LYS A 133 0.01 18.63 -19.00
C LYS A 133 -0.09 18.83 -17.49
N LEU A 134 0.59 19.84 -16.95
CA LEU A 134 0.56 20.18 -15.53
C LEU A 134 -0.91 20.27 -15.08
N VAL A 135 -1.42 19.22 -14.43
CA VAL A 135 -2.80 19.18 -13.98
C VAL A 135 -2.83 20.12 -12.78
N GLN A 136 -3.60 21.21 -12.85
CA GLN A 136 -3.93 21.94 -11.63
C GLN A 136 -4.55 20.91 -10.68
N ARG A 137 -4.07 20.85 -9.44
CA ARG A 137 -4.55 19.92 -8.41
C ARG A 137 -5.53 20.66 -7.49
N PRO A 138 -6.79 20.92 -7.90
CA PRO A 138 -7.70 21.78 -7.14
C PRO A 138 -8.41 21.07 -5.99
N VAL A 139 -8.38 19.73 -5.95
CA VAL A 139 -9.14 18.99 -4.93
C VAL A 139 -8.37 19.01 -3.62
N ILE A 140 -8.81 19.89 -2.73
CA ILE A 140 -8.39 19.91 -1.33
C ILE A 140 -9.45 19.16 -0.54
N HIS A 141 -9.09 18.00 -0.01
CA HIS A 141 -9.98 17.24 0.87
C HIS A 141 -9.99 17.85 2.28
N PRO A 142 -11.15 17.93 2.96
CA PRO A 142 -11.20 18.35 4.35
C PRO A 142 -10.41 17.39 5.24
N LEU A 143 -9.71 17.93 6.22
CA LEU A 143 -8.92 17.16 7.19
C LEU A 143 -9.60 17.20 8.55
N SER A 144 -9.69 16.04 9.21
CA SER A 144 -10.07 15.91 10.61
C SER A 144 -8.92 15.29 11.40
N SER A 145 -8.71 15.75 12.63
CA SER A 145 -7.69 15.22 13.53
C SER A 145 -8.35 14.83 14.85
N PRO A 146 -8.63 13.53 15.08
CA PRO A 146 -9.17 13.08 16.35
C PRO A 146 -8.12 13.21 17.48
N SER A 147 -8.57 13.22 18.73
CA SER A 147 -7.70 13.32 19.91
C SER A 147 -7.08 11.98 20.34
N ASN A 148 -7.34 10.92 19.60
CA ASN A 148 -6.84 9.58 19.90
C ASN A 148 -5.31 9.53 19.84
N MET A 149 -4.72 8.77 20.76
CA MET A 149 -3.30 8.44 20.75
C MET A 149 -3.14 7.05 20.14
N PHE A 150 -2.65 6.98 18.91
CA PHE A 150 -2.43 5.71 18.22
C PHE A 150 -1.03 5.15 18.52
N CYS A 151 -0.95 3.84 18.74
CA CYS A 151 0.30 3.11 18.88
C CYS A 151 0.47 2.17 17.68
N VAL A 152 1.64 2.22 17.04
CA VAL A 152 2.01 1.28 15.98
C VAL A 152 2.93 0.24 16.61
N THR A 153 2.50 -1.03 16.63
CA THR A 153 3.22 -2.12 17.28
C THR A 153 3.30 -3.35 16.38
N SER A 154 4.23 -4.26 16.69
CA SER A 154 4.30 -5.61 16.12
C SER A 154 4.12 -6.65 17.23
N LEU A 155 3.76 -7.86 16.82
CA LEU A 155 3.60 -9.00 17.70
C LEU A 155 4.40 -10.18 17.15
N ASP A 156 5.05 -10.91 18.04
CA ASP A 156 5.66 -12.19 17.69
C ASP A 156 4.55 -13.18 17.27
N PRO A 157 4.60 -13.74 16.04
CA PRO A 157 3.60 -14.69 15.56
C PRO A 157 3.33 -15.86 16.53
N ASP A 158 4.36 -16.32 17.25
CA ASP A 158 4.22 -17.44 18.19
C ASP A 158 3.37 -17.07 19.42
N THR A 159 3.26 -15.77 19.71
CA THR A 159 2.45 -15.24 20.81
C THR A 159 1.03 -14.89 20.39
N LEU A 160 0.72 -14.81 19.09
CA LEU A 160 -0.61 -14.45 18.59
C LEU A 160 -1.76 -15.29 19.20
N PRO A 161 -1.64 -16.63 19.37
CA PRO A 161 -2.70 -17.41 19.99
C PRO A 161 -3.05 -16.96 21.41
N THR A 162 -2.09 -16.39 22.16
CA THR A 162 -2.29 -15.95 23.55
C THR A 162 -3.16 -14.70 23.67
N VAL A 163 -3.21 -13.87 22.63
CA VAL A 163 -4.00 -12.63 22.59
C VAL A 163 -5.19 -12.71 21.62
N ALA A 164 -5.33 -13.82 20.89
CA ALA A 164 -6.33 -13.97 19.83
C ALA A 164 -7.76 -13.70 20.32
N THR A 165 -8.16 -14.22 21.49
CA THR A 165 -9.50 -13.99 22.04
C THR A 165 -9.75 -12.52 22.37
N LEU A 166 -8.75 -11.83 22.93
CA LEU A 166 -8.83 -10.39 23.21
C LEU A 166 -8.89 -9.58 21.91
N LEU A 167 -8.10 -9.94 20.90
CA LEU A 167 -8.15 -9.28 19.59
C LEU A 167 -9.53 -9.46 18.93
N MET A 168 -10.09 -10.66 18.98
CA MET A 168 -11.44 -10.92 18.43
C MET A 168 -12.51 -10.11 19.16
N ASP A 169 -12.43 -10.03 20.50
CA ASP A 169 -13.35 -9.24 21.31
C ASP A 169 -13.30 -7.75 20.93
N VAL A 170 -12.09 -7.18 20.87
CA VAL A 170 -11.88 -5.79 20.46
C VAL A 170 -12.39 -5.54 19.04
N MET A 171 -12.04 -6.41 18.09
CA MET A 171 -12.32 -6.16 16.67
C MET A 171 -13.76 -6.41 16.26
N PHE A 172 -14.50 -7.31 16.93
CA PHE A 172 -15.80 -7.78 16.41
C PHE A 172 -16.94 -7.72 17.43
N TYR A 173 -16.64 -7.48 18.71
CA TYR A 173 -17.64 -7.48 19.78
C TYR A 173 -17.60 -6.23 20.66
N SER A 174 -16.59 -5.37 20.49
CA SER A 174 -16.57 -4.09 21.17
C SER A 174 -17.62 -3.17 20.54
N ASN A 175 -18.51 -2.64 21.37
CA ASN A 175 -19.42 -1.58 20.96
C ASN A 175 -18.59 -0.29 20.95
N GLY A 176 -18.08 0.11 19.79
CA GLY A 176 -17.57 1.46 19.57
C GLY A 176 -18.57 2.53 19.97
#